data_AF-A0A2B7Y155-F1
#
_entry.id   AF-A0A2B7Y155-F1
#
_cell.length_a   1.000
_cell.length_b   1.000
_cell.length_c   1.000
_cell.angle_alpha   90.00
_cell.angle_beta   90.00
_cell.angle_gamma   90.00
#
_symmetry.space_group_name_H-M   'P 1'
#
loop_
_entity.id
_entity.type
_entity.pdbx_description
1 polymer ?
#
loop_
_entity_poly.entity_id
_entity_poly.type
_entity_poly.pdbx_seq_one_letter_code
_entity_poly.pdbx_strand_id
1 'polypeptide(L)'
;MASPALESRITALSTTHKQTIPLIHRLQNLPTTPGTGDDARLELGAEIHLRLKEMEEQMELLRVELEQLDSTTSTRSSNWRRGDNGSGSGGAGTKEAERVRVVVVVGKLEEDLKSARTQFRKAQLQAKRNAEAARRKERQLLFAGVGERQGEGTQQHKRRPGFTHDDLVASASDDVTAALRRTHQLMQSELSRSQFAQETLEQSTAALSSLSESYNSLDTLLSSSRSLVTSLLRSQKSDTWYLETAFYILVGTIIWLIFRRILYGPLWWLAWMPLKLMFRMTFGVLGGIGLVNTSTQQLSSGGVPTSLSLENSGTSLLSQTPSSVMNTVPTATMSSVDNQETTPTPQAGESVLEKIERIVEDERIVNEAERGTNVDDISPEERRRQEERPRNPKKRMHEEKFEEDQEENRRVRDEL
;
A
#
# COMPACT_ATOMS: atom_id res chain seq x y z
N MET A 1 9.71 31.19 -8.11
CA MET A 1 8.93 31.08 -9.35
C MET A 1 8.51 29.63 -9.49
N ALA A 2 7.42 29.25 -8.80
CA ALA A 2 6.70 28.03 -9.14
C ALA A 2 6.28 28.12 -10.62
N SER A 3 6.17 26.98 -11.30
CA SER A 3 5.69 26.99 -12.68
C SER A 3 4.24 27.51 -12.69
N PRO A 4 3.86 28.41 -13.62
CA PRO A 4 2.48 28.91 -13.73
C PRO A 4 1.46 27.77 -13.98
N ALA A 5 1.94 26.63 -14.50
CA ALA A 5 1.17 25.41 -14.65
C ALA A 5 0.79 24.75 -13.31
N LEU A 6 1.66 24.83 -12.30
CA LEU A 6 1.39 24.25 -10.99
C LEU A 6 0.34 25.09 -10.24
N GLU A 7 0.45 26.41 -10.29
CA GLU A 7 -0.52 27.32 -9.67
C GLU A 7 -1.91 27.20 -10.34
N SER A 8 -1.96 27.05 -11.66
CA SER A 8 -3.23 26.83 -12.38
C SER A 8 -3.87 25.49 -12.00
N ARG A 9 -3.08 24.43 -11.79
CA ARG A 9 -3.58 23.12 -11.34
C ARG A 9 -4.07 23.15 -9.90
N ILE A 10 -3.35 23.79 -8.99
CA ILE A 10 -3.80 23.97 -7.59
C ILE A 10 -5.12 24.72 -7.54
N THR A 11 -5.24 25.81 -8.30
CA THR A 11 -6.49 26.59 -8.34
C THR A 11 -7.63 25.78 -8.95
N ALA A 12 -7.41 25.08 -10.05
CA ALA A 12 -8.37 24.17 -10.66
C ALA A 12 -8.85 23.10 -9.66
N LEU A 13 -7.93 22.43 -8.97
CA LEU A 13 -8.22 21.41 -7.98
C LEU A 13 -9.02 21.96 -6.79
N SER A 14 -8.66 23.15 -6.31
CA SER A 14 -9.43 23.83 -5.26
C SER A 14 -10.86 24.16 -5.72
N THR A 15 -11.05 24.50 -7.00
CA THR A 15 -12.37 24.83 -7.55
C THR A 15 -13.24 23.59 -7.73
N THR A 16 -12.67 22.49 -8.22
CA THR A 16 -13.38 21.21 -8.37
C THR A 16 -13.77 20.63 -7.00
N HIS A 17 -12.89 20.75 -6.01
CA HIS A 17 -13.20 20.38 -4.62
C HIS A 17 -14.39 21.18 -4.07
N LYS A 18 -14.38 22.52 -4.21
CA LYS A 18 -15.49 23.40 -3.78
C LYS A 18 -16.81 23.07 -4.46
N GLN A 19 -16.78 22.66 -5.72
CA GLN A 19 -17.98 22.23 -6.46
C GLN A 19 -18.49 20.85 -6.04
N THR A 20 -17.62 19.97 -5.52
CA THR A 20 -17.96 18.59 -5.19
C THR A 20 -18.63 18.46 -3.82
N ILE A 21 -18.23 19.27 -2.84
CA ILE A 21 -18.83 19.32 -1.50
C ILE A 21 -20.37 19.48 -1.52
N PRO A 22 -20.96 20.46 -2.23
CA PRO A 22 -22.43 20.61 -2.24
C PRO A 22 -23.14 19.43 -2.90
N LEU A 23 -22.50 18.76 -3.86
CA LEU A 23 -23.04 17.53 -4.47
C LEU A 23 -23.07 16.38 -3.46
N ILE A 24 -22.03 16.22 -2.64
CA ILE A 24 -22.00 15.24 -1.55
C ILE A 24 -23.13 15.50 -0.55
N HIS A 25 -23.33 16.76 -0.15
CA HIS A 25 -24.42 17.13 0.76
C HIS A 25 -25.80 16.91 0.12
N ARG A 26 -25.94 17.15 -1.18
CA ARG A 26 -27.16 16.86 -1.94
C ARG A 26 -27.44 15.37 -2.02
N LEU A 27 -26.42 14.53 -2.18
CA LEU A 27 -26.56 13.08 -2.17
C LEU A 27 -27.02 12.58 -0.79
N GLN A 28 -26.47 13.14 0.28
CA GLN A 28 -26.82 12.79 1.65
C GLN A 28 -28.30 13.08 1.97
N ASN A 29 -28.82 14.21 1.48
CA ASN A 29 -30.17 14.70 1.78
C ASN A 29 -31.17 14.46 0.63
N LEU A 30 -30.87 13.56 -0.31
CA LEU A 30 -31.73 13.32 -1.46
C LEU A 30 -33.13 12.83 -1.02
N PRO A 31 -34.22 13.52 -1.41
CA PRO A 31 -35.58 13.08 -1.06
C PRO A 31 -35.88 11.77 -1.78
N THR A 32 -36.31 10.77 -1.02
CA THR A 32 -36.64 9.45 -1.54
C THR A 32 -38.06 9.49 -2.14
N THR A 33 -38.18 9.91 -3.39
CA THR A 33 -39.44 9.85 -4.13
C THR A 33 -39.68 8.42 -4.64
N PRO A 34 -40.83 7.79 -4.34
CA PRO A 34 -41.13 6.43 -4.80
C PRO A 34 -41.10 6.33 -6.33
N GLY A 35 -40.44 5.31 -6.87
CA GLY A 35 -40.46 4.98 -8.30
C GLY A 35 -39.47 5.71 -9.22
N THR A 36 -38.89 6.84 -8.81
CA THR A 36 -37.93 7.63 -9.64
C THR A 36 -36.66 8.07 -8.89
N GLY A 37 -36.60 7.86 -7.56
CA GLY A 37 -35.52 8.36 -6.72
C GLY A 37 -34.22 7.54 -6.74
N ASP A 38 -34.21 6.33 -7.30
CA ASP A 38 -33.01 5.50 -7.36
C ASP A 38 -32.05 5.96 -8.47
N ASP A 39 -32.58 6.36 -9.64
CA ASP A 39 -31.76 6.80 -10.78
C ASP A 39 -31.03 8.11 -10.48
N ALA A 40 -31.73 9.11 -9.94
CA ALA A 40 -31.11 10.38 -9.56
C ALA A 40 -30.02 10.22 -8.47
N ARG A 41 -30.17 9.24 -7.56
CA ARG A 41 -29.13 8.89 -6.57
C ARG A 41 -27.92 8.27 -7.24
N LEU A 42 -28.14 7.34 -8.16
CA LEU A 42 -27.08 6.61 -8.85
C LEU A 42 -26.31 7.56 -9.78
N GLU A 43 -27.00 8.43 -10.51
CA GLU A 43 -26.40 9.45 -11.37
C GLU A 43 -25.56 10.45 -10.57
N LEU A 44 -26.13 11.04 -9.50
CA LEU A 44 -25.40 11.96 -8.64
C LEU A 44 -24.22 11.28 -7.95
N GLY A 45 -24.39 10.02 -7.53
CA GLY A 45 -23.32 9.21 -6.96
C GLY A 45 -22.20 8.95 -7.97
N ALA A 46 -22.53 8.66 -9.23
CA ALA A 46 -21.56 8.44 -10.30
C ALA A 46 -20.83 9.74 -10.68
N GLU A 47 -21.54 10.87 -10.75
CA GLU A 47 -20.96 12.19 -11.02
C GLU A 47 -19.95 12.57 -9.94
N ILE A 48 -20.30 12.42 -8.66
CA ILE A 48 -19.38 12.70 -7.54
C ILE A 48 -18.17 11.77 -7.59
N HIS A 49 -18.38 10.48 -7.88
CA HIS A 49 -17.29 9.52 -7.97
C HIS A 49 -16.30 9.90 -9.10
N LEU A 50 -16.82 10.29 -10.26
CA LEU A 50 -16.00 10.75 -11.39
C LEU A 50 -15.21 12.02 -11.04
N ARG A 51 -15.86 13.01 -10.41
CA ARG A 51 -15.20 14.25 -9.98
C ARG A 51 -14.12 14.01 -8.91
N LEU A 52 -14.36 13.10 -7.97
CA LEU A 52 -13.36 12.71 -6.97
C LEU A 52 -12.16 12.01 -7.62
N LYS A 53 -12.41 11.12 -8.60
CA LYS A 53 -11.36 10.43 -9.35
C LYS A 53 -10.52 11.40 -10.18
N GLU A 54 -11.15 12.34 -10.88
CA GLU A 54 -10.49 13.42 -11.61
C GLU A 54 -9.58 14.25 -10.67
N MET A 55 -10.06 14.58 -9.48
CA MET A 55 -9.28 15.31 -8.49
C MET A 55 -8.09 14.49 -7.95
N GLU A 56 -8.24 13.17 -7.78
CA GLU A 56 -7.16 12.25 -7.40
C GLU A 56 -6.06 12.20 -8.48
N GLU A 57 -6.45 12.11 -9.75
CA GLU A 57 -5.52 12.16 -10.90
C GLU A 57 -4.78 13.50 -10.96
N GLN A 58 -5.48 14.62 -10.77
CA GLN A 58 -4.86 15.95 -10.71
C GLN A 58 -3.90 16.10 -9.52
N MET A 59 -4.20 15.50 -8.36
CA MET A 59 -3.29 15.46 -7.21
C MET A 59 -2.04 14.64 -7.50
N GLU A 60 -2.18 13.49 -8.17
CA GLU A 60 -1.05 12.64 -8.55
C GLU A 60 -0.11 13.37 -9.52
N LEU A 61 -0.67 14.02 -10.54
CA LEU A 61 0.08 14.86 -11.47
C LEU A 61 0.79 16.02 -10.75
N LEU A 62 0.12 16.67 -9.78
CA LEU A 62 0.72 17.73 -8.95
C LEU A 62 1.89 17.22 -8.10
N ARG A 63 1.80 16.01 -7.55
CA ARG A 63 2.91 15.39 -6.80
C ARG A 63 4.13 15.15 -7.67
N VAL A 64 3.92 14.61 -8.88
CA VAL A 64 5.00 14.38 -9.84
C VAL A 64 5.68 15.70 -10.23
N GLU A 65 4.91 16.76 -10.49
CA GLU A 65 5.49 18.08 -10.79
C GLU A 65 6.26 18.67 -9.60
N LEU A 66 5.79 18.43 -8.38
CA LEU A 66 6.45 18.88 -7.16
C LEU A 66 7.77 18.13 -6.91
N GLU A 67 7.81 16.83 -7.18
CA GLU A 67 9.03 16.00 -7.12
C GLU A 67 10.06 16.38 -8.20
N GLN A 68 9.61 16.74 -9.41
CA GLN A 68 10.48 17.30 -10.44
C GLN A 68 11.07 18.65 -10.03
N LEU A 69 10.28 19.50 -9.37
CA LEU A 69 10.77 20.78 -8.84
C LEU A 69 11.74 20.59 -7.68
N ASP A 70 11.58 19.55 -6.88
CA ASP A 70 12.47 19.23 -5.76
C ASP A 70 13.79 18.63 -6.25
N SER A 71 13.76 17.63 -7.13
CA SER A 71 14.94 17.01 -7.74
C SER A 71 15.81 18.02 -8.50
N THR A 72 15.21 18.85 -9.36
CA THR A 72 15.95 19.90 -10.10
C THR A 72 16.60 20.95 -9.20
N THR A 73 16.10 21.12 -7.98
CA THR A 73 16.62 22.07 -7.00
C THR A 73 17.70 21.44 -6.13
N SER A 74 17.53 20.18 -5.76
CA SER A 74 18.51 19.39 -5.02
C SER A 74 19.80 19.22 -5.83
N THR A 75 19.70 18.96 -7.14
CA THR A 75 20.86 18.91 -8.05
C THR A 75 21.56 20.26 -8.23
N ARG A 76 20.81 21.37 -8.20
CA ARG A 76 21.41 22.71 -8.25
C ARG A 76 22.12 23.03 -6.93
N SER A 77 21.48 22.73 -5.79
CA SER A 77 22.00 22.99 -4.45
C SER A 77 23.33 22.27 -4.15
N SER A 78 23.47 21.01 -4.60
CA SER A 78 24.75 20.28 -4.48
C SER A 78 25.89 20.92 -5.28
N ASN A 79 25.57 21.57 -6.41
CA ASN A 79 26.54 22.25 -7.26
C ASN A 79 26.94 23.67 -6.74
N TRP A 80 26.12 24.28 -5.88
CA TRP A 80 26.41 25.59 -5.26
C TRP A 80 27.24 25.50 -3.97
N ARG A 81 27.44 24.30 -3.39
CA ARG A 81 28.32 24.11 -2.21
C ARG A 81 29.83 24.12 -2.55
N ARG A 82 30.19 24.35 -3.80
CA ARG A 82 31.58 24.37 -4.30
C ARG A 82 31.90 25.68 -5.02
N GLY A 83 31.53 26.83 -4.44
CA GLY A 83 31.80 28.12 -5.07
C GLY A 83 31.36 29.32 -4.26
N ASP A 84 32.31 29.84 -3.48
CA ASP A 84 32.58 31.26 -3.26
C ASP A 84 31.65 32.12 -2.37
N ASN A 85 32.37 32.98 -1.64
CA ASN A 85 31.95 34.06 -0.78
C ASN A 85 31.31 35.18 -1.60
N GLY A 86 30.29 35.86 -1.05
CA GLY A 86 29.97 37.23 -1.46
C GLY A 86 28.62 37.45 -2.14
N SER A 87 27.71 38.07 -1.36
CA SER A 87 26.70 39.03 -1.83
C SER A 87 25.73 38.62 -2.95
N GLY A 88 24.84 37.65 -2.68
CA GLY A 88 23.71 37.35 -3.57
C GLY A 88 22.46 36.75 -2.90
N SER A 89 22.35 36.81 -1.57
CA SER A 89 21.42 35.99 -0.75
C SER A 89 19.96 36.47 -0.69
N GLY A 90 19.53 37.44 -1.51
CA GLY A 90 18.15 37.97 -1.46
C GLY A 90 17.12 37.15 -2.24
N GLY A 91 17.53 36.53 -3.36
CA GLY A 91 16.62 35.89 -4.32
C GLY A 91 16.39 34.39 -4.15
N ALA A 92 17.20 33.72 -3.31
CA ALA A 92 17.05 32.28 -3.04
C ALA A 92 16.01 32.03 -1.94
N GLY A 93 16.06 32.80 -0.84
CA GLY A 93 15.12 32.66 0.27
C GLY A 93 13.66 32.96 -0.09
N THR A 94 13.41 33.88 -1.02
CA THR A 94 12.05 34.15 -1.50
C THR A 94 11.47 32.97 -2.30
N LYS A 95 12.30 32.30 -3.12
CA LYS A 95 11.90 31.12 -3.89
C LYS A 95 11.69 29.90 -2.99
N GLU A 96 12.48 29.75 -1.94
CA GLU A 96 12.28 28.69 -0.93
C GLU A 96 11.00 28.94 -0.13
N ALA A 97 10.71 30.18 0.27
CA ALA A 97 9.46 30.53 0.94
C ALA A 97 8.22 30.28 0.08
N GLU A 98 8.27 30.58 -1.23
CA GLU A 98 7.20 30.24 -2.17
C GLU A 98 6.96 28.72 -2.25
N ARG A 99 8.01 27.91 -2.28
CA ARG A 99 7.90 26.45 -2.33
C ARG A 99 7.28 25.86 -1.08
N VAL A 100 7.73 26.32 0.10
CA VAL A 100 7.15 25.88 1.38
C VAL A 100 5.65 26.18 1.41
N ARG A 101 5.22 27.35 0.91
CA ARG A 101 3.79 27.68 0.79
C ARG A 101 3.06 26.72 -0.14
N VAL A 102 3.62 26.41 -1.31
CA VAL A 102 3.03 25.47 -2.27
C VAL A 102 2.86 24.07 -1.65
N VAL A 103 3.90 23.54 -0.98
CA VAL A 103 3.85 22.23 -0.32
C VAL A 103 2.75 22.20 0.75
N VAL A 104 2.64 23.25 1.57
CA VAL A 104 1.59 23.36 2.59
C VAL A 104 0.19 23.39 1.97
N VAL A 105 0.01 24.14 0.87
CA VAL A 105 -1.29 24.21 0.17
C VAL A 105 -1.66 22.86 -0.44
N VAL A 106 -0.70 22.15 -1.06
CA VAL A 106 -0.92 20.81 -1.63
C VAL A 106 -1.23 19.79 -0.53
N GLY A 107 -0.52 19.82 0.59
CA GLY A 107 -0.79 18.95 1.74
C GLY A 107 -2.20 19.16 2.31
N LYS A 108 -2.66 20.41 2.39
CA LYS A 108 -4.04 20.71 2.79
C LYS A 108 -5.06 20.17 1.79
N LEU A 109 -4.84 20.36 0.49
CA LEU A 109 -5.73 19.84 -0.56
C LEU A 109 -5.83 18.30 -0.54
N GLU A 110 -4.75 17.62 -0.16
CA GLU A 110 -4.76 16.17 0.03
C GLU A 110 -5.65 15.73 1.20
N GLU A 111 -5.54 16.41 2.34
CA GLU A 111 -6.40 16.15 3.50
C GLU A 111 -7.86 16.44 3.17
N ASP A 112 -8.12 17.55 2.47
CA ASP A 112 -9.43 17.92 1.99
C ASP A 112 -10.03 16.84 1.05
N LEU A 113 -9.22 16.25 0.16
CA LEU A 113 -9.63 15.13 -0.71
C LEU A 113 -9.99 13.88 0.10
N LYS A 114 -9.13 13.47 1.04
CA LYS A 114 -9.38 12.30 1.91
C LYS A 114 -10.66 12.49 2.73
N SER A 115 -10.87 13.70 3.25
CA SER A 115 -12.08 14.07 3.98
C SER A 115 -13.32 13.98 3.07
N ALA A 116 -13.25 14.49 1.84
CA ALA A 116 -14.34 14.42 0.87
C ALA A 116 -14.68 12.98 0.47
N ARG A 117 -13.68 12.09 0.33
CA ARG A 117 -13.90 10.66 0.06
C ARG A 117 -14.64 9.97 1.21
N THR A 118 -14.25 10.29 2.44
CA THR A 118 -14.88 9.75 3.65
C THR A 118 -16.32 10.25 3.79
N GLN A 119 -16.54 11.55 3.56
CA GLN A 119 -17.87 12.15 3.56
C GLN A 119 -18.76 11.58 2.45
N PHE A 120 -18.22 11.35 1.25
CA PHE A 120 -18.94 10.70 0.15
C PHE A 120 -19.39 9.29 0.52
N ARG A 121 -18.51 8.47 1.12
CA ARG A 121 -18.88 7.12 1.58
C ARG A 121 -19.99 7.17 2.64
N LYS A 122 -19.90 8.10 3.60
CA LYS A 122 -20.96 8.32 4.61
C LYS A 122 -22.28 8.74 3.95
N ALA A 123 -22.23 9.68 3.00
CA ALA A 123 -23.39 10.16 2.26
C ALA A 123 -24.03 9.05 1.42
N GLN A 124 -23.26 8.20 0.75
CA GLN A 124 -23.76 7.03 0.02
C GLN A 124 -24.50 6.04 0.93
N LEU A 125 -23.93 5.74 2.10
CA LEU A 125 -24.56 4.83 3.07
C LEU A 125 -25.85 5.43 3.64
N GLN A 126 -25.86 6.73 3.95
CA GLN A 126 -27.05 7.42 4.42
C GLN A 126 -28.15 7.46 3.36
N ALA A 127 -27.80 7.82 2.12
CA ALA A 127 -28.73 7.82 1.00
C ALA A 127 -29.33 6.42 0.74
N LYS A 128 -28.49 5.36 0.83
CA LYS A 128 -28.94 3.97 0.73
C LYS A 128 -29.90 3.59 1.87
N ARG A 129 -29.56 3.94 3.11
CA ARG A 129 -30.44 3.69 4.28
C ARG A 129 -31.79 4.38 4.13
N ASN A 130 -31.79 5.64 3.69
CA ASN A 130 -33.01 6.41 3.47
C ASN A 130 -33.86 5.77 2.37
N ALA A 131 -33.26 5.36 1.26
CA ALA A 131 -33.95 4.69 0.17
C ALA A 131 -34.54 3.33 0.58
N GLU A 132 -33.81 2.52 1.35
CA GLU A 132 -34.33 1.28 1.89
C GLU A 132 -35.49 1.51 2.87
N ALA A 133 -35.43 2.56 3.68
CA ALA A 133 -36.51 2.95 4.58
C ALA A 133 -37.77 3.35 3.79
N ALA A 134 -37.62 4.11 2.71
CA ALA A 134 -38.73 4.47 1.82
C ALA A 134 -39.33 3.23 1.14
N ARG A 135 -38.49 2.32 0.62
CA ARG A 135 -38.95 1.07 0.00
C ARG A 135 -39.67 0.15 0.98
N ARG A 136 -39.30 0.17 2.26
CA ARG A 136 -40.05 -0.56 3.32
C ARG A 136 -41.43 0.05 3.54
N LYS A 137 -41.54 1.38 3.59
CA LYS A 137 -42.84 2.07 3.72
C LYS A 137 -43.74 1.81 2.52
N GLU A 138 -43.19 1.83 1.30
CA GLU A 138 -43.94 1.48 0.08
C GLU A 138 -44.49 0.05 0.15
N ARG A 139 -43.65 -0.93 0.49
CA ARG A 139 -44.10 -2.32 0.67
C ARG A 139 -45.22 -2.41 1.71
N GLN A 140 -45.10 -1.72 2.84
CA GLN A 140 -46.14 -1.71 3.87
C GLN A 140 -47.47 -1.13 3.35
N LEU A 141 -47.43 -0.06 2.55
CA LEU A 141 -48.64 0.52 1.92
C LEU A 141 -49.27 -0.42 0.89
N LEU A 142 -48.46 -1.10 0.08
CA LEU A 142 -48.95 -2.09 -0.89
C LEU A 142 -49.57 -3.32 -0.21
N PHE A 143 -48.99 -3.79 0.89
CA PHE A 143 -49.55 -4.91 1.66
C PHE A 143 -50.77 -4.53 2.49
N ALA A 144 -50.85 -3.28 2.98
CA ALA A 144 -52.03 -2.79 3.70
C ALA A 144 -53.30 -2.84 2.83
N GLY A 145 -53.21 -2.51 1.54
CA GLY A 145 -54.34 -2.58 0.60
C GLY A 145 -54.85 -4.00 0.29
N VAL A 146 -54.06 -5.04 0.59
CA VAL A 146 -54.47 -6.46 0.41
C VAL A 146 -55.02 -7.04 1.71
N GLY A 147 -54.47 -6.66 2.87
CA GLY A 147 -54.94 -7.10 4.18
C GLY A 147 -56.35 -6.64 4.54
N GLU A 148 -56.80 -5.50 4.01
CA GLU A 148 -58.13 -4.94 4.27
C GLU A 148 -59.26 -5.63 3.48
N ARG A 149 -58.94 -6.34 2.39
CA ARG A 149 -59.93 -7.10 1.58
C ARG A 149 -60.20 -8.52 2.06
N GLN A 150 -59.42 -9.04 3.02
CA GLN A 150 -59.57 -10.42 3.50
C GLN A 150 -60.38 -10.52 4.81
N GLY A 151 -60.83 -9.38 5.37
CA GLY A 151 -61.60 -9.30 6.61
C GLY A 151 -63.14 -9.23 6.45
N GLU A 152 -63.67 -9.02 5.25
CA GLU A 152 -65.12 -8.88 5.01
C GLU A 152 -65.56 -9.77 3.84
N GLY A 153 -66.14 -10.94 4.12
CA GLY A 153 -66.53 -11.86 3.06
C GLY A 153 -67.32 -13.10 3.47
N THR A 154 -68.06 -13.07 4.58
CA THR A 154 -69.05 -14.11 4.90
C THR A 154 -70.42 -13.72 4.34
N GLN A 155 -70.57 -13.75 3.01
CA GLN A 155 -71.89 -13.62 2.37
C GLN A 155 -72.43 -14.98 1.94
N GLN A 156 -73.45 -15.37 2.71
CA GLN A 156 -74.39 -16.47 2.55
C GLN A 156 -74.73 -16.81 1.09
N HIS A 157 -74.35 -18.02 0.66
CA HIS A 157 -74.91 -18.60 -0.56
C HIS A 157 -76.29 -19.19 -0.25
N LYS A 158 -77.31 -18.45 -0.68
CA LYS A 158 -78.74 -18.74 -0.53
C LYS A 158 -79.11 -19.98 -1.36
N ARG A 159 -79.24 -21.14 -0.69
CA ARG A 159 -79.78 -22.37 -1.30
C ARG A 159 -81.24 -22.17 -1.66
N ARG A 160 -81.59 -22.39 -2.94
CA ARG A 160 -82.97 -22.49 -3.43
C ARG A 160 -83.42 -23.96 -3.37
N PRO A 161 -84.67 -24.28 -2.95
CA PRO A 161 -85.17 -25.66 -2.96
C PRO A 161 -86.07 -25.95 -4.17
N GLY A 162 -85.91 -27.16 -4.74
CA GLY A 162 -86.91 -27.83 -5.59
C GLY A 162 -86.57 -27.94 -7.08
N PHE A 163 -85.56 -28.74 -7.45
CA PHE A 163 -85.34 -29.17 -8.84
C PHE A 163 -86.05 -30.52 -9.08
N THR A 164 -86.80 -30.62 -10.19
CA THR A 164 -87.34 -31.88 -10.70
C THR A 164 -86.19 -32.75 -11.23
N HIS A 165 -86.37 -34.08 -11.28
CA HIS A 165 -85.28 -35.01 -11.59
C HIS A 165 -84.60 -34.74 -12.94
N ASP A 166 -85.38 -34.36 -13.98
CA ASP A 166 -84.84 -33.98 -15.29
C ASP A 166 -83.99 -32.69 -15.25
N ASP A 167 -84.37 -31.73 -14.40
CA ASP A 167 -83.69 -30.44 -14.27
C ASP A 167 -82.37 -30.61 -13.46
N LEU A 168 -82.35 -31.58 -12.54
CA LEU A 168 -81.13 -32.01 -11.83
C LEU A 168 -80.17 -32.76 -12.77
N VAL A 169 -80.69 -33.60 -13.67
CA VAL A 169 -79.87 -34.32 -14.67
C VAL A 169 -79.33 -33.36 -15.74
N ALA A 170 -80.13 -32.36 -16.16
CA ALA A 170 -79.68 -31.31 -17.06
C ALA A 170 -78.61 -30.43 -16.40
N SER A 171 -78.83 -29.99 -15.15
CA SER A 171 -77.85 -29.23 -14.37
C SER A 171 -76.57 -30.03 -14.10
N ALA A 172 -76.65 -31.34 -13.86
CA ALA A 172 -75.47 -32.18 -13.68
C ALA A 172 -74.65 -32.30 -14.98
N SER A 173 -75.33 -32.38 -16.12
CA SER A 173 -74.68 -32.42 -17.44
C SER A 173 -74.01 -31.08 -17.78
N ASP A 174 -74.67 -29.98 -17.43
CA ASP A 174 -74.08 -28.64 -17.54
C ASP A 174 -72.90 -28.45 -16.60
N ASP A 175 -72.94 -28.99 -15.39
CA ASP A 175 -71.84 -28.90 -14.42
C ASP A 175 -70.65 -29.78 -14.83
N VAL A 176 -70.90 -30.98 -15.38
CA VAL A 176 -69.86 -31.81 -16.01
C VAL A 176 -69.24 -31.08 -17.21
N THR A 177 -70.06 -30.44 -18.05
CA THR A 177 -69.57 -29.69 -19.21
C THR A 177 -68.80 -28.43 -18.76
N ALA A 178 -69.24 -27.76 -17.70
CA ALA A 178 -68.55 -26.63 -17.09
C ALA A 178 -67.23 -27.08 -16.45
N ALA A 179 -67.20 -28.23 -15.77
CA ALA A 179 -66.00 -28.82 -15.21
C ALA A 179 -64.99 -29.19 -16.31
N LEU A 180 -65.42 -29.80 -17.42
CA LEU A 180 -64.55 -30.13 -18.55
C LEU A 180 -63.99 -28.89 -19.25
N ARG A 181 -64.79 -27.83 -19.40
CA ARG A 181 -64.30 -26.53 -19.90
C ARG A 181 -63.30 -25.91 -18.93
N ARG A 182 -63.53 -26.02 -17.63
CA ARG A 182 -62.63 -25.51 -16.58
C ARG A 182 -61.32 -26.30 -16.52
N THR A 183 -61.36 -27.62 -16.67
CA THR A 183 -60.14 -28.45 -16.76
C THR A 183 -59.37 -28.14 -18.03
N HIS A 184 -60.05 -27.93 -19.17
CA HIS A 184 -59.40 -27.51 -20.40
C HIS A 184 -58.72 -26.15 -20.25
N GLN A 185 -59.39 -25.16 -19.65
CA GLN A 185 -58.78 -23.86 -19.34
C GLN A 185 -57.59 -24.00 -18.39
N LEU A 186 -57.69 -24.87 -17.38
CA LEU A 186 -56.58 -25.19 -16.48
C LEU A 186 -55.40 -25.84 -17.22
N MET A 187 -55.67 -26.81 -18.09
CA MET A 187 -54.67 -27.51 -18.89
C MET A 187 -53.97 -26.54 -19.86
N GLN A 188 -54.72 -25.63 -20.48
CA GLN A 188 -54.16 -24.55 -21.30
C GLN A 188 -53.28 -23.60 -20.48
N SER A 189 -53.72 -23.24 -19.26
CA SER A 189 -52.94 -22.38 -18.37
C SER A 189 -51.65 -23.06 -17.86
N GLU A 190 -51.72 -24.35 -17.51
CA GLU A 190 -50.56 -25.13 -17.07
C GLU A 190 -49.59 -25.38 -18.23
N LEU A 191 -50.09 -25.56 -19.46
CA LEU A 191 -49.23 -25.64 -20.65
C LEU A 191 -48.49 -24.32 -20.89
N SER A 192 -49.16 -23.16 -20.77
CA SER A 192 -48.49 -21.86 -20.88
C SER A 192 -47.45 -21.62 -19.76
N ARG A 193 -47.76 -22.11 -18.55
CA ARG A 193 -46.87 -22.05 -17.39
C ARG A 193 -45.66 -22.98 -17.54
N SER A 194 -45.86 -24.16 -18.15
CA SER A 194 -44.80 -25.11 -18.46
C SER A 194 -43.84 -24.56 -19.53
N GLN A 195 -44.37 -23.89 -20.57
CA GLN A 195 -43.51 -23.22 -21.55
C GLN A 195 -42.66 -22.11 -20.93
N PHE A 196 -43.25 -21.29 -20.05
CA PHE A 196 -42.48 -20.28 -19.33
C PHE A 196 -41.42 -20.89 -18.39
N ALA A 197 -41.73 -22.02 -17.76
CA ALA A 197 -40.76 -22.76 -16.95
C ALA A 197 -39.62 -23.35 -17.80
N GLN A 198 -39.93 -23.86 -19.00
CA GLN A 198 -38.93 -24.35 -19.96
C GLN A 198 -38.02 -23.22 -20.44
N GLU A 199 -38.59 -22.08 -20.81
CA GLU A 199 -37.84 -20.90 -21.24
C GLU A 199 -36.93 -20.38 -20.10
N THR A 200 -37.41 -20.42 -18.85
CA THR A 200 -36.61 -20.07 -17.67
C THR A 200 -35.47 -21.07 -17.43
N LEU A 201 -35.71 -22.37 -17.59
CA LEU A 201 -34.68 -23.39 -17.46
C LEU A 201 -33.62 -23.27 -18.56
N GLU A 202 -34.04 -22.97 -19.78
CA GLU A 202 -33.15 -22.74 -20.92
C GLU A 202 -32.29 -21.48 -20.71
N GLN A 203 -32.89 -20.38 -20.26
CA GLN A 203 -32.17 -19.17 -19.85
C GLN A 203 -31.18 -19.46 -18.71
N SER A 204 -31.57 -20.26 -17.71
CA SER A 204 -30.66 -20.62 -16.61
C SER A 204 -29.51 -21.51 -17.09
N THR A 205 -29.75 -22.38 -18.07
CA THR A 205 -28.72 -23.24 -18.67
C THR A 205 -27.74 -22.41 -19.51
N ALA A 206 -28.26 -21.45 -20.28
CA ALA A 206 -27.44 -20.49 -21.01
C ALA A 206 -26.62 -19.59 -20.08
N ALA A 207 -27.20 -19.18 -18.94
CA ALA A 207 -26.45 -18.46 -17.91
C ALA A 207 -25.32 -19.33 -17.33
N LEU A 208 -25.58 -20.61 -17.04
CA LEU A 208 -24.56 -21.55 -16.54
C LEU A 208 -23.44 -21.79 -17.56
N SER A 209 -23.76 -21.90 -18.85
CA SER A 209 -22.73 -22.04 -19.89
C SER A 209 -21.89 -20.77 -20.02
N SER A 210 -22.51 -19.58 -20.01
CA SER A 210 -21.79 -18.30 -20.02
C SER A 210 -20.88 -18.13 -18.80
N LEU A 211 -21.33 -18.62 -17.64
CA LEU A 211 -20.52 -18.62 -16.43
C LEU A 211 -19.34 -19.59 -16.57
N SER A 212 -19.55 -20.81 -17.09
CA SER A 212 -18.46 -21.76 -17.37
C SER A 212 -17.43 -21.19 -18.34
N GLU A 213 -17.87 -20.47 -19.37
CA GLU A 213 -16.98 -19.82 -20.33
C GLU A 213 -16.19 -18.69 -19.67
N SER A 214 -16.83 -17.90 -18.79
CA SER A 214 -16.14 -16.90 -17.99
C SER A 214 -15.09 -17.53 -17.07
N TYR A 215 -15.37 -18.67 -16.44
CA TYR A 215 -14.38 -19.39 -15.62
C TYR A 215 -13.21 -19.93 -16.44
N ASN A 216 -13.45 -20.46 -17.63
CA ASN A 216 -12.38 -20.87 -18.55
C ASN A 216 -11.54 -19.66 -19.02
N SER A 217 -12.18 -18.52 -19.27
CA SER A 217 -11.47 -17.28 -19.59
C SER A 217 -10.61 -16.79 -18.41
N LEU A 218 -11.09 -16.95 -17.17
CA LEU A 218 -10.30 -16.64 -15.98
C LEU A 218 -9.13 -17.61 -15.79
N ASP A 219 -9.29 -18.89 -16.10
CA ASP A 219 -8.19 -19.86 -16.02
C ASP A 219 -7.10 -19.60 -17.07
N THR A 220 -7.48 -19.19 -18.28
CA THR A 220 -6.53 -18.74 -19.32
C THR A 220 -5.82 -17.43 -18.94
N LEU A 221 -6.53 -16.49 -18.31
CA LEU A 221 -5.91 -15.28 -17.75
C LEU A 221 -4.99 -15.57 -16.57
N LEU A 222 -5.38 -16.48 -15.67
CA LEU A 222 -4.56 -16.87 -14.53
C LEU A 222 -3.32 -17.66 -14.95
N SER A 223 -3.44 -18.55 -15.94
CA SER A 223 -2.30 -19.30 -16.48
C SER A 223 -1.34 -18.38 -17.24
N SER A 224 -1.84 -17.43 -18.03
CA SER A 224 -0.99 -16.41 -18.68
C SER A 224 -0.32 -15.48 -17.65
N SER A 225 -1.05 -15.01 -16.64
CA SER A 225 -0.49 -14.26 -15.51
C SER A 225 0.57 -15.07 -14.77
N ARG A 226 0.32 -16.36 -14.50
CA ARG A 226 1.29 -17.25 -13.85
C ARG A 226 2.52 -17.46 -14.70
N SER A 227 2.36 -17.59 -16.02
CA SER A 227 3.48 -17.70 -16.97
C SER A 227 4.33 -16.42 -16.96
N LEU A 228 3.70 -15.24 -16.98
CA LEU A 228 4.40 -13.95 -16.90
C LEU A 228 5.09 -13.75 -15.54
N VAL A 229 4.43 -14.08 -14.43
CA VAL A 229 5.05 -14.03 -13.09
C VAL A 229 6.19 -15.04 -12.99
N THR A 230 6.05 -16.24 -13.57
CA THR A 230 7.13 -17.23 -13.59
C THR A 230 8.27 -16.76 -14.48
N SER A 231 8.01 -16.10 -15.61
CA SER A 231 9.02 -15.51 -16.49
C SER A 231 9.77 -14.37 -15.79
N LEU A 232 9.06 -13.46 -15.13
CA LEU A 232 9.63 -12.37 -14.34
C LEU A 232 10.45 -12.89 -13.17
N LEU A 233 9.90 -13.81 -12.38
CA LEU A 233 10.63 -14.41 -11.26
C LEU A 233 11.82 -15.23 -11.75
N ARG A 234 11.72 -15.96 -12.86
CA ARG A 234 12.85 -16.70 -13.44
C ARG A 234 13.94 -15.73 -13.90
N SER A 235 13.56 -14.64 -14.57
CA SER A 235 14.49 -13.62 -15.07
C SER A 235 15.17 -12.86 -13.94
N GLN A 236 14.41 -12.41 -12.94
CA GLN A 236 14.97 -11.69 -11.80
C GLN A 236 15.82 -12.62 -10.92
N LYS A 237 15.43 -13.89 -10.78
CA LYS A 237 16.17 -14.87 -9.96
C LYS A 237 17.49 -15.30 -10.61
N SER A 238 17.58 -15.37 -11.94
CA SER A 238 18.85 -15.64 -12.62
C SER A 238 19.85 -14.50 -12.42
N ASP A 239 19.38 -13.25 -12.45
CA ASP A 239 20.26 -12.08 -12.27
C ASP A 239 20.76 -11.97 -10.83
N THR A 240 19.90 -12.22 -9.85
CA THR A 240 20.30 -12.25 -8.43
C THR A 240 21.35 -13.32 -8.13
N TRP A 241 21.38 -14.44 -8.86
CA TRP A 241 22.37 -15.50 -8.63
C TRP A 241 23.76 -15.12 -9.14
N TYR A 242 23.85 -14.38 -10.25
CA TYR A 242 25.13 -13.83 -10.74
C TYR A 242 25.65 -12.72 -9.82
N LEU A 243 24.78 -11.82 -9.37
CA LEU A 243 25.17 -10.74 -8.45
C LEU A 243 25.60 -11.31 -7.09
N GLU A 244 24.89 -12.32 -6.58
CA GLU A 244 25.23 -13.01 -5.34
C GLU A 244 26.59 -13.74 -5.43
N THR A 245 26.82 -14.52 -6.50
CA THR A 245 28.11 -15.20 -6.70
C THR A 245 29.27 -14.22 -6.91
N ALA A 246 29.04 -13.11 -7.63
CA ALA A 246 30.03 -12.04 -7.79
C ALA A 246 30.35 -11.34 -6.46
N PHE A 247 29.33 -11.09 -5.62
CA PHE A 247 29.50 -10.51 -4.29
C PHE A 247 30.31 -11.41 -3.37
N TYR A 248 30.06 -12.73 -3.35
CA TYR A 248 30.86 -13.65 -2.54
C TYR A 248 32.32 -13.76 -3.00
N ILE A 249 32.58 -13.76 -4.32
CA ILE A 249 33.95 -13.73 -4.85
C ILE A 249 34.64 -12.41 -4.45
N LEU A 250 33.94 -11.27 -4.57
CA LEU A 250 34.45 -9.96 -4.15
C LEU A 250 34.78 -9.95 -2.66
N VAL A 251 33.87 -10.39 -1.80
CA VAL A 251 34.10 -10.49 -0.35
C VAL A 251 35.26 -11.44 -0.05
N GLY A 252 35.36 -12.58 -0.74
CA GLY A 252 36.49 -13.50 -0.62
C GLY A 252 37.82 -12.87 -0.97
N THR A 253 37.88 -12.07 -2.05
CA THR A 253 39.11 -11.35 -2.43
C THR A 253 39.45 -10.23 -1.46
N ILE A 254 38.45 -9.52 -0.91
CA ILE A 254 38.67 -8.49 0.12
C ILE A 254 39.18 -9.14 1.41
N ILE A 255 38.55 -10.22 1.86
CA ILE A 255 39.01 -11.01 3.01
C ILE A 255 40.44 -11.50 2.79
N TRP A 256 40.76 -12.00 1.59
CA TRP A 256 42.11 -12.44 1.25
C TRP A 256 43.11 -11.28 1.23
N LEU A 257 42.72 -10.11 0.71
CA LEU A 257 43.55 -8.91 0.74
C LEU A 257 43.76 -8.40 2.16
N ILE A 258 42.74 -8.41 3.01
CA ILE A 258 42.86 -8.03 4.42
C ILE A 258 43.81 -9.00 5.12
N PHE A 259 43.61 -10.32 4.95
CA PHE A 259 44.51 -11.33 5.49
C PHE A 259 45.96 -11.14 5.00
N ARG A 260 46.15 -10.89 3.70
CA ARG A 260 47.49 -10.73 3.13
C ARG A 260 48.14 -9.39 3.48
N ARG A 261 47.38 -8.30 3.51
CA ARG A 261 47.88 -6.93 3.67
C ARG A 261 48.02 -6.57 5.14
N ILE A 262 47.02 -6.86 5.95
CA ILE A 262 46.95 -6.42 7.35
C ILE A 262 47.59 -7.44 8.28
N LEU A 263 47.44 -8.74 8.02
CA LEU A 263 47.93 -9.79 8.91
C LEU A 263 49.43 -10.07 8.74
N TYR A 264 50.00 -9.89 7.54
CA TYR A 264 51.41 -10.22 7.27
C TYR A 264 52.39 -9.04 7.43
N GLY A 265 51.97 -7.80 7.17
CA GLY A 265 52.87 -6.64 7.21
C GLY A 265 52.83 -5.89 8.55
N PRO A 266 51.79 -5.07 8.80
CA PRO A 266 51.69 -4.27 10.02
C PRO A 266 51.59 -5.11 11.29
N LEU A 267 50.98 -6.30 11.24
CA LEU A 267 50.86 -7.20 12.38
C LEU A 267 52.19 -7.81 12.80
N TRP A 268 53.13 -8.04 11.87
CA TRP A 268 54.49 -8.41 12.26
C TRP A 268 55.17 -7.25 12.99
N TRP A 269 54.96 -6.01 12.57
CA TRP A 269 55.48 -4.84 13.29
C TRP A 269 54.77 -4.63 14.64
N LEU A 270 53.46 -4.82 14.71
CA LEU A 270 52.64 -4.66 15.91
C LEU A 270 52.81 -5.82 16.91
N ALA A 271 53.22 -7.02 16.46
CA ALA A 271 53.64 -8.11 17.34
C ALA A 271 55.11 -7.94 17.77
N TRP A 272 55.99 -7.48 16.86
CA TRP A 272 57.41 -7.29 17.14
C TRP A 272 57.70 -6.07 18.04
N MET A 273 56.94 -4.97 17.92
CA MET A 273 57.10 -3.76 18.73
C MET A 273 56.88 -3.98 20.24
N PRO A 274 55.76 -4.58 20.72
CA PRO A 274 55.58 -4.87 22.13
C PRO A 274 56.53 -5.97 22.60
N LEU A 275 56.88 -6.96 21.76
CA LEU A 275 57.86 -7.98 22.13
C LEU A 275 59.26 -7.37 22.33
N LYS A 276 59.69 -6.45 21.46
CA LYS A 276 60.96 -5.73 21.60
C LYS A 276 60.95 -4.76 22.78
N LEU A 277 59.81 -4.09 23.05
CA LEU A 277 59.64 -3.24 24.23
C LEU A 277 59.70 -4.06 25.52
N MET A 278 59.02 -5.22 25.55
CA MET A 278 59.09 -6.17 26.66
C MET A 278 60.52 -6.69 26.83
N PHE A 279 61.23 -7.05 25.76
CA PHE A 279 62.63 -7.47 25.84
C PHE A 279 63.55 -6.35 26.37
N ARG A 280 63.28 -5.08 26.03
CA ARG A 280 64.00 -3.92 26.59
C ARG A 280 63.63 -3.63 28.04
N MET A 281 62.38 -3.84 28.44
CA MET A 281 61.94 -3.69 29.83
C MET A 281 62.47 -4.84 30.70
N THR A 282 62.46 -6.08 30.23
CA THR A 282 62.99 -7.23 30.98
C THR A 282 64.52 -7.19 31.06
N PHE A 283 65.24 -6.83 30.00
CA PHE A 283 66.69 -6.59 30.10
C PHE A 283 67.05 -5.31 30.87
N GLY A 284 66.27 -4.24 30.77
CA GLY A 284 66.52 -2.97 31.46
C GLY A 284 66.24 -3.02 32.97
N VAL A 285 65.27 -3.84 33.40
CA VAL A 285 64.95 -4.03 34.82
C VAL A 285 65.83 -5.11 35.46
N LEU A 286 66.35 -6.08 34.70
CA LEU A 286 67.30 -7.08 35.23
C LEU A 286 68.78 -6.65 35.14
N GLY A 287 69.12 -5.67 34.29
CA GLY A 287 70.46 -5.06 34.21
C GLY A 287 70.62 -3.72 34.94
N GLY A 288 69.57 -3.24 35.61
CA GLY A 288 69.45 -1.86 36.12
C GLY A 288 69.50 -1.68 37.64
N ILE A 289 70.20 -2.55 38.37
CA ILE A 289 70.58 -2.31 39.77
C ILE A 289 72.11 -2.34 39.85
N GLY A 290 72.74 -1.17 39.75
CA GLY A 290 74.20 -1.04 39.87
C GLY A 290 74.76 0.35 39.58
N LEU A 291 74.86 1.16 40.65
CA LEU A 291 75.96 2.11 40.95
C LEU A 291 76.10 3.44 40.17
N VAL A 292 75.56 4.49 40.82
CA VAL A 292 76.23 5.73 41.30
C VAL A 292 77.36 6.42 40.51
N ASN A 293 77.21 7.75 40.42
CA ASN A 293 78.22 8.84 40.39
C ASN A 293 79.24 8.84 39.23
N THR A 294 79.45 9.96 38.52
CA THR A 294 80.18 11.12 39.03
C THR A 294 80.09 12.29 38.03
N SER A 295 80.01 13.50 38.56
CA SER A 295 80.12 14.78 37.85
C SER A 295 81.59 15.13 37.54
N THR A 296 81.88 15.70 36.37
CA THR A 296 82.97 16.69 36.09
C THR A 296 82.85 17.13 34.62
N GLN A 297 82.46 18.37 34.31
CA GLN A 297 83.25 19.61 34.16
C GLN A 297 84.33 19.63 33.05
N GLN A 298 84.26 20.73 32.26
CA GLN A 298 85.32 21.48 31.55
C GLN A 298 85.82 20.93 30.20
N LEU A 299 85.64 21.65 29.09
CA LEU A 299 86.23 22.93 28.59
C LEU A 299 87.56 22.75 27.80
N SER A 300 87.52 23.32 26.58
CA SER A 300 88.58 23.96 25.80
C SER A 300 89.66 23.14 25.06
N SER A 301 89.65 23.38 23.73
CA SER A 301 90.75 23.80 22.85
C SER A 301 91.84 22.82 22.41
N GLY A 302 91.98 22.70 21.08
CA GLY A 302 93.28 22.77 20.42
C GLY A 302 93.53 21.72 19.33
N GLY A 303 93.72 22.17 18.08
CA GLY A 303 94.71 21.54 17.19
C GLY A 303 94.25 21.01 15.81
N VAL A 304 94.04 21.94 14.87
CA VAL A 304 94.37 21.97 13.42
C VAL A 304 94.16 20.78 12.43
N PRO A 305 93.94 21.08 11.12
CA PRO A 305 93.32 20.20 10.12
C PRO A 305 94.31 19.56 9.14
N THR A 306 93.93 18.46 8.47
CA THR A 306 94.58 18.05 7.21
C THR A 306 93.66 17.28 6.25
N SER A 307 93.86 17.56 4.98
CA SER A 307 93.15 17.21 3.74
C SER A 307 93.41 15.79 3.17
N LEU A 308 92.82 15.53 1.98
CA LEU A 308 93.14 14.53 0.91
C LEU A 308 92.16 13.34 0.86
N SER A 309 91.25 13.20 -0.11
CA SER A 309 91.33 12.95 -1.57
C SER A 309 91.57 11.48 -1.98
N LEU A 310 90.58 10.94 -2.71
CA LEU A 310 90.59 9.94 -3.82
C LEU A 310 91.48 8.69 -3.74
N GLU A 311 90.86 7.51 -3.91
CA GLU A 311 91.23 6.42 -4.87
C GLU A 311 90.10 5.36 -4.87
N ASN A 312 89.30 5.15 -5.92
CA ASN A 312 89.49 4.41 -7.19
C ASN A 312 89.61 2.87 -7.09
N SER A 313 88.68 2.14 -7.73
CA SER A 313 88.93 1.10 -8.76
C SER A 313 87.87 -0.01 -8.76
N GLY A 314 87.28 -0.30 -9.93
CA GLY A 314 86.55 -1.55 -10.17
C GLY A 314 85.56 -1.61 -11.34
N THR A 315 86.03 -1.37 -12.58
CA THR A 315 85.67 -2.07 -13.86
C THR A 315 84.18 -2.37 -14.17
N SER A 316 83.52 -1.69 -15.14
CA SER A 316 83.39 -2.02 -16.59
C SER A 316 82.91 -3.46 -16.90
N LEU A 317 81.81 -3.69 -17.63
CA LEU A 317 81.70 -3.67 -19.12
C LEU A 317 80.20 -3.84 -19.53
N LEU A 318 79.62 -2.94 -20.36
CA LEU A 318 79.34 -3.06 -21.83
C LEU A 318 78.09 -3.94 -22.16
N SER A 319 77.12 -3.64 -23.03
CA SER A 319 76.76 -2.48 -23.89
C SER A 319 75.58 -2.83 -24.82
N GLN A 320 74.79 -1.79 -25.14
CA GLN A 320 74.25 -1.42 -26.47
C GLN A 320 73.12 -2.23 -27.17
N THR A 321 71.98 -1.54 -27.26
CA THR A 321 71.03 -1.26 -28.39
C THR A 321 71.55 -1.48 -29.83
N PRO A 322 70.72 -1.52 -30.94
CA PRO A 322 69.49 -0.75 -31.16
C PRO A 322 68.38 -1.35 -32.07
N SER A 323 67.35 -0.52 -32.29
CA SER A 323 66.13 -0.59 -33.10
C SER A 323 66.27 -1.10 -34.56
N SER A 324 65.18 -1.59 -35.17
CA SER A 324 64.50 -0.98 -36.35
C SER A 324 63.54 -1.91 -37.14
N VAL A 325 62.39 -1.31 -37.56
CA VAL A 325 61.50 -1.46 -38.75
C VAL A 325 60.62 -2.69 -39.13
N MET A 326 59.31 -2.36 -39.24
CA MET A 326 58.33 -2.47 -40.37
C MET A 326 57.42 -3.71 -40.64
N ASN A 327 56.18 -3.35 -41.04
CA ASN A 327 55.11 -4.01 -41.84
C ASN A 327 53.96 -4.71 -41.07
N THR A 328 52.65 -4.56 -41.34
CA THR A 328 51.79 -3.77 -42.27
C THR A 328 50.28 -3.99 -41.91
N VAL A 329 49.51 -2.92 -41.60
CA VAL A 329 48.17 -2.40 -42.07
C VAL A 329 47.07 -3.37 -42.63
N PRO A 330 45.71 -3.07 -42.68
CA PRO A 330 44.76 -2.14 -41.99
C PRO A 330 43.51 -2.85 -41.36
N THR A 331 42.58 -2.21 -40.61
CA THR A 331 41.28 -1.69 -41.15
C THR A 331 40.33 -1.14 -40.06
N ALA A 332 39.76 0.05 -40.33
CA ALA A 332 38.49 0.68 -39.89
C ALA A 332 38.26 0.97 -38.38
N THR A 333 38.31 2.24 -37.90
CA THR A 333 37.27 3.33 -37.92
C THR A 333 36.00 2.99 -37.12
N MET A 334 35.41 3.80 -36.22
CA MET A 334 35.53 5.21 -35.80
C MET A 334 34.69 5.42 -34.50
N SER A 335 34.98 6.53 -33.80
CA SER A 335 34.11 7.25 -32.82
C SER A 335 34.09 6.67 -31.39
N SER A 336 34.66 7.30 -30.35
CA SER A 336 34.48 8.66 -29.80
C SER A 336 33.22 8.81 -28.93
N VAL A 337 33.48 9.38 -27.74
CA VAL A 337 32.59 10.17 -26.86
C VAL A 337 32.12 9.50 -25.56
N ASP A 338 32.68 10.06 -24.48
CA ASP A 338 32.16 10.40 -23.16
C ASP A 338 31.91 9.40 -22.02
N ASN A 339 32.54 9.79 -20.90
CA ASN A 339 32.02 9.94 -19.55
C ASN A 339 30.97 8.95 -19.05
N GLN A 340 31.34 8.23 -17.99
CA GLN A 340 30.37 8.02 -16.91
C GLN A 340 31.02 8.10 -15.53
N GLU A 341 30.54 9.08 -14.78
CA GLU A 341 30.78 9.34 -13.37
C GLU A 341 30.25 8.20 -12.50
N THR A 342 31.02 7.99 -11.44
CA THR A 342 30.79 7.19 -10.25
C THR A 342 29.58 7.66 -9.42
N THR A 343 28.71 6.73 -9.06
CA THR A 343 27.74 6.84 -7.95
C THR A 343 28.39 6.47 -6.61
N PRO A 344 28.14 7.22 -5.52
CA PRO A 344 28.25 6.68 -4.18
C PRO A 344 26.87 6.42 -3.55
N THR A 345 26.84 5.36 -2.77
CA THR A 345 25.79 4.81 -1.90
C THR A 345 25.22 5.82 -0.88
N PRO A 346 23.95 5.66 -0.46
CA PRO A 346 23.46 6.18 0.81
C PRO A 346 23.26 5.07 1.86
N GLN A 347 23.86 5.26 3.03
CA GLN A 347 23.46 4.63 4.30
C GLN A 347 22.72 5.68 5.13
N ALA A 348 21.47 5.39 5.55
CA ALA A 348 20.78 5.98 6.71
C ALA A 348 19.37 5.36 6.83
N GLY A 349 19.28 4.14 7.37
CA GLY A 349 18.04 3.36 7.43
C GLY A 349 17.37 3.29 8.80
N GLU A 350 17.86 3.98 9.84
CA GLU A 350 17.51 3.59 11.22
C GLU A 350 16.54 4.54 11.93
N SER A 351 16.37 5.79 11.46
CA SER A 351 15.46 6.74 12.13
C SER A 351 14.01 6.73 11.59
N VAL A 352 13.80 6.22 10.36
CA VAL A 352 12.49 6.23 9.69
C VAL A 352 11.64 5.04 10.15
N LEU A 353 12.26 3.89 10.44
CA LEU A 353 11.56 2.69 10.88
C LEU A 353 10.94 2.87 12.27
N GLU A 354 11.67 3.48 13.21
CA GLU A 354 11.17 3.78 14.57
C GLU A 354 10.03 4.82 14.54
N LYS A 355 10.07 5.76 13.58
CA LYS A 355 8.99 6.74 13.40
C LYS A 355 7.75 6.15 12.72
N ILE A 356 7.93 5.17 11.84
CA ILE A 356 6.83 4.42 11.22
C ILE A 356 6.19 3.47 12.23
N GLU A 357 6.98 2.82 13.09
CA GLU A 357 6.49 1.96 14.16
C GLU A 357 5.61 2.74 15.15
N ARG A 358 6.02 3.96 15.52
CA ARG A 358 5.22 4.84 16.41
C ARG A 358 3.91 5.32 15.79
N ILE A 359 3.90 5.62 14.49
CA ILE A 359 2.69 6.07 13.79
C ILE A 359 1.71 4.90 13.59
N VAL A 360 2.22 3.69 13.35
CA VAL A 360 1.39 2.48 13.24
C VAL A 360 0.79 2.07 14.59
N GLU A 361 1.54 2.26 15.69
CA GLU A 361 1.03 2.02 17.05
C GLU A 361 -0.03 3.05 17.44
N ASP A 362 0.19 4.35 17.15
CA ASP A 362 -0.80 5.41 17.38
C ASP A 362 -2.07 5.23 16.52
N GLU A 363 -1.94 4.80 15.25
CA GLU A 363 -3.10 4.48 14.40
C GLU A 363 -3.86 3.24 14.88
N ARG A 364 -3.18 2.25 15.48
CA ARG A 364 -3.87 1.10 16.10
C ARG A 364 -4.65 1.50 17.34
N ILE A 365 -4.07 2.31 18.22
CA ILE A 365 -4.73 2.76 19.46
C ILE A 365 -5.97 3.62 19.15
N VAL A 366 -5.91 4.48 18.13
CA VAL A 366 -7.07 5.29 17.71
C VAL A 366 -8.15 4.45 17.01
N ASN A 367 -7.78 3.47 16.18
CA ASN A 367 -8.76 2.60 15.51
C ASN A 367 -9.42 1.57 16.45
N GLU A 368 -8.76 1.18 17.54
CA GLU A 368 -9.28 0.21 18.51
C GLU A 368 -10.22 0.89 19.53
N ALA A 369 -9.98 2.16 19.86
CA ALA A 369 -10.89 2.99 20.66
C ALA A 369 -12.24 3.28 19.96
N GLU A 370 -12.30 3.28 18.63
CA GLU A 370 -13.54 3.48 17.87
C GLU A 370 -14.32 2.18 17.54
N ARG A 371 -13.81 1.01 17.96
CA ARG A 371 -14.46 -0.31 17.76
C ARG A 371 -15.09 -0.90 19.03
N GLY A 372 -15.31 -0.09 20.06
CA GLY A 372 -16.30 -0.43 21.08
C GLY A 372 -17.69 -0.40 20.45
N THR A 373 -18.44 -1.51 20.53
CA THR A 373 -19.87 -1.49 20.23
C THR A 373 -20.52 -0.46 21.15
N ASN A 374 -20.85 0.71 20.61
CA ASN A 374 -21.53 1.76 21.34
C ASN A 374 -22.96 1.27 21.66
N VAL A 375 -23.12 0.72 22.87
CA VAL A 375 -24.38 0.22 23.43
C VAL A 375 -25.15 1.35 24.14
N ASP A 376 -24.56 2.55 24.26
CA ASP A 376 -25.09 3.62 25.09
C ASP A 376 -25.96 4.65 24.33
N ASP A 377 -26.03 4.60 23.00
CA ASP A 377 -26.86 5.50 22.18
C ASP A 377 -28.28 4.98 21.87
N ILE A 378 -28.79 4.00 22.64
CA ILE A 378 -30.15 3.47 22.46
C ILE A 378 -31.12 4.23 23.38
N SER A 379 -32.05 4.98 22.78
CA SER A 379 -33.16 5.61 23.49
C SER A 379 -33.94 4.58 24.33
N PRO A 380 -34.36 4.89 25.58
CA PRO A 380 -35.05 3.94 26.46
C PRO A 380 -36.36 3.39 25.86
N GLU A 381 -36.93 4.09 24.89
CA GLU A 381 -38.12 3.65 24.15
C GLU A 381 -37.81 2.57 23.09
N GLU A 382 -36.61 2.58 22.55
CA GLU A 382 -36.16 1.67 21.49
C GLU A 382 -35.62 0.35 22.06
N ARG A 383 -35.16 0.36 23.31
CA ARG A 383 -34.80 -0.83 24.10
C ARG A 383 -36.01 -1.73 24.38
N ARG A 384 -37.14 -1.13 24.80
CA ARG A 384 -38.39 -1.86 25.08
C ARG A 384 -38.96 -2.58 23.85
N ARG A 385 -38.89 -1.93 22.68
CA ARG A 385 -39.31 -2.53 21.40
C ARG A 385 -38.44 -3.71 20.96
N GLN A 386 -37.20 -3.78 21.40
CA GLN A 386 -36.29 -4.89 21.11
C GLN A 386 -36.51 -6.07 22.08
N GLU A 387 -36.89 -5.78 23.32
CA GLU A 387 -37.25 -6.78 24.34
C GLU A 387 -38.60 -7.46 24.05
N GLU A 388 -39.55 -6.74 23.44
CA GLU A 388 -40.86 -7.29 23.02
C GLU A 388 -40.78 -8.21 21.78
N ARG A 389 -39.64 -8.27 21.08
CA ARG A 389 -39.48 -9.17 19.93
C ARG A 389 -39.10 -10.57 20.39
N PRO A 390 -39.83 -11.62 19.97
CA PRO A 390 -39.52 -12.99 20.35
C PRO A 390 -38.11 -13.37 19.89
N ARG A 391 -37.27 -13.81 20.83
CA ARG A 391 -35.87 -14.18 20.56
C ARG A 391 -35.82 -15.38 19.63
N ASN A 392 -35.04 -15.25 18.56
CA ASN A 392 -34.85 -16.29 17.55
C ASN A 392 -34.09 -17.49 18.15
N PRO A 393 -34.68 -18.70 18.21
CA PRO A 393 -34.07 -19.86 18.85
C PRO A 393 -32.86 -20.44 18.11
N LYS A 394 -32.56 -19.98 16.88
CA LYS A 394 -31.40 -20.45 16.10
C LYS A 394 -30.11 -19.65 16.31
N LYS A 395 -30.11 -18.61 17.15
CA LYS A 395 -28.89 -17.85 17.46
C LYS A 395 -28.21 -18.45 18.70
N ARG A 396 -27.18 -19.27 18.48
CA ARG A 396 -26.25 -19.71 19.54
C ARG A 396 -25.41 -18.51 19.96
N MET A 397 -25.60 -18.05 21.20
CA MET A 397 -24.68 -17.10 21.84
C MET A 397 -23.48 -17.90 22.32
N HIS A 398 -22.27 -17.49 21.92
CA HIS A 398 -21.05 -18.01 22.49
C HIS A 398 -20.92 -17.40 23.89
N GLU A 399 -21.19 -18.18 24.92
CA GLU A 399 -20.91 -17.78 26.31
C GLU A 399 -19.40 -17.95 26.53
N GLU A 400 -18.66 -16.84 26.45
CA GLU A 400 -17.29 -16.81 26.98
C GLU A 400 -17.37 -16.93 28.50
N LYS A 401 -16.93 -18.08 29.02
CA LYS A 401 -16.62 -18.23 30.44
C LYS A 401 -15.42 -17.35 30.74
N PHE A 402 -15.67 -16.16 31.28
CA PHE A 402 -14.63 -15.29 31.79
C PHE A 402 -14.09 -15.83 33.12
N GLU A 403 -12.82 -16.24 33.10
CA GLU A 403 -11.77 -15.97 34.09
C GLU A 403 -11.94 -16.36 35.58
N GLU A 404 -13.00 -17.03 36.03
CA GLU A 404 -13.03 -17.56 37.42
C GLU A 404 -12.14 -18.81 37.61
N ASP A 405 -12.01 -19.66 36.59
CA ASP A 405 -11.24 -20.92 36.67
C ASP A 405 -9.71 -20.69 36.73
N GLN A 406 -9.21 -19.51 36.30
CA GLN A 406 -7.78 -19.18 36.40
C GLN A 406 -7.38 -18.67 37.79
N GLU A 407 -8.28 -18.01 38.51
CA GLU A 407 -7.99 -17.57 39.88
C GLU A 407 -8.04 -18.73 40.87
N GLU A 408 -8.99 -19.67 40.71
CA GLU A 408 -9.07 -20.84 41.58
C GLU A 408 -7.83 -21.73 41.45
N ASN A 409 -7.32 -21.91 40.23
CA ASN A 409 -6.11 -22.71 39.99
C ASN A 409 -4.81 -22.02 40.45
N ARG A 410 -4.82 -20.69 40.61
CA ARG A 410 -3.69 -19.96 41.23
C ARG A 410 -3.73 -20.07 42.75
N ARG A 411 -4.91 -19.97 43.37
CA ARG A 411 -5.06 -20.12 44.82
C ARG A 411 -4.69 -21.51 45.32
N VAL A 412 -5.04 -22.56 44.58
CA VAL A 412 -4.66 -23.95 44.92
C VAL A 412 -3.14 -24.19 44.82
N ARG A 413 -2.41 -23.39 44.04
CA ARG A 413 -0.96 -23.52 43.87
C ARG A 413 -0.13 -22.82 44.94
N ASP A 414 -0.72 -21.86 45.63
CA ASP A 414 -0.08 -21.10 46.71
C ASP A 414 -0.33 -21.71 48.11
N GLU A 415 -1.18 -22.73 48.22
CA GLU A 415 -1.51 -23.45 49.47
C GLU A 415 -0.86 -24.85 49.61
N LEU A 416 0.08 -25.20 48.72
CA LEU A 416 0.91 -26.42 48.76
C LEU A 416 2.38 -26.05 48.89
#